data_AF-A0A150PPU9-F1
#
_entry.id   AF-A0A150PPU9-F1
#
_cell.length_a   1.000
_cell.length_b   1.000
_cell.length_c   1.000
_cell.angle_alpha   90.00
_cell.angle_beta   90.00
_cell.angle_gamma   90.00
#
_symmetry.space_group_name_H-M   'P 1'
#
loop_
_entity.id
_entity.type
_entity.pdbx_description
1 polymer ?
#
loop_
_entity_poly.entity_id
_entity_poly.type
_entity_poly.pdbx_seq_one_letter_code
_entity_poly.pdbx_strand_id
1 'polypeptide(L)'
;MRDSVFNETVLWSGRPKVVATPLFYIVGAAVCGVTSAISTASAIVVTKALNASPTQLLAFAAWMASLAVAFSFLPRWWRSELEYLLTDRHIVVQRGKLRRSIERRSISYARIHWHPKHPGVGDLELVRAVPTGALRRRLSITLTGVVAPDRVWAILRGVVPSAPAGDGHRLLSQRLDEGERVLWSAHPADGWHKWLPSGLRGVGSVLLGVLLGAFAVVTAAHAVRSIRIVTAAGLDPESLSFVALVASLSLTIVLLVAAGAAILYASVVRPARLAARTRYLITDRRVLIQRGDEELHLDRSRIIDVIDAPGPGGLRDVFLVLDGPRARAVAASGAFGEASGAGLQPVLHRVTDVDSVRQILRPA
;
A
#
# COMPACT_ATOMS: atom_id res chain seq x y z
N MET A 1 -14.39 19.66 -25.43
CA MET A 1 -12.99 19.39 -25.81
C MET A 1 -12.88 17.93 -26.23
N ARG A 2 -12.21 17.60 -27.34
CA ARG A 2 -12.04 16.21 -27.80
C ARG A 2 -10.60 15.74 -27.61
N ASP A 3 -10.41 14.46 -27.31
CA ASP A 3 -9.08 13.85 -27.26
C ASP A 3 -8.46 13.82 -28.67
N SER A 4 -7.17 14.15 -28.78
CA SER A 4 -6.49 14.27 -30.07
C SER A 4 -6.28 12.93 -30.78
N VAL A 5 -6.38 11.81 -30.06
CA VAL A 5 -6.09 10.48 -30.61
C VAL A 5 -7.35 9.65 -30.82
N PHE A 6 -8.24 9.60 -29.83
CA PHE A 6 -9.49 8.84 -29.97
C PHE A 6 -10.64 9.68 -30.55
N ASN A 7 -10.47 11.00 -30.68
CA ASN A 7 -11.51 11.94 -31.10
C ASN A 7 -12.79 11.83 -30.24
N GLU A 8 -12.63 11.42 -28.98
CA GLU A 8 -13.70 11.21 -28.00
C GLU A 8 -13.91 12.48 -27.16
N THR A 9 -15.13 12.69 -26.64
CA THR A 9 -15.41 13.82 -25.74
C THR A 9 -14.66 13.62 -24.44
N VAL A 10 -13.93 14.66 -24.00
CA VAL A 10 -13.28 14.68 -22.68
C VAL A 10 -14.32 15.05 -21.64
N LEU A 11 -14.59 14.13 -20.73
CA LEU A 11 -15.47 14.31 -19.58
C LEU A 11 -14.76 15.00 -18.42
N TRP A 12 -13.47 14.70 -18.25
CA TRP A 12 -12.64 15.29 -17.21
C TRP A 12 -11.17 15.23 -17.60
N SER A 13 -10.41 16.25 -17.20
CA SER A 13 -8.96 16.29 -17.34
C SER A 13 -8.33 16.76 -16.04
N GLY A 14 -7.13 16.27 -15.75
CA GLY A 14 -6.43 16.64 -14.53
C GLY A 14 -4.97 16.25 -14.51
N ARG A 15 -4.28 16.73 -13.48
CA ARG A 15 -2.89 16.39 -13.14
C ARG A 15 -2.82 16.08 -11.64
N PRO A 16 -1.77 15.38 -11.18
CA PRO A 16 -1.55 15.19 -9.75
C PRO A 16 -1.50 16.53 -9.02
N LYS A 17 -2.39 16.76 -8.05
CA LYS A 17 -2.30 17.93 -7.15
C LYS A 17 -1.16 17.77 -6.16
N VAL A 18 -0.94 16.54 -5.69
CA VAL A 18 0.14 16.22 -4.76
C VAL A 18 1.03 15.15 -5.39
N VAL A 19 2.30 15.49 -5.55
CA VAL A 19 3.33 14.57 -6.04
C VAL A 19 4.14 14.06 -4.86
N ALA A 20 3.65 13.00 -4.23
CA ALA A 20 4.31 12.36 -3.09
C ALA A 20 5.14 11.14 -3.52
N THR A 21 6.27 10.95 -2.84
CA THR A 21 7.07 9.71 -2.92
C THR A 21 6.33 8.58 -2.19
N PRO A 22 6.12 7.40 -2.82
CA PRO A 22 5.50 6.27 -2.12
C PRO A 22 6.33 5.84 -0.91
N LEU A 23 5.67 5.35 0.14
CA LEU A 23 6.31 4.97 1.40
C LEU A 23 7.47 3.98 1.20
N PHE A 24 7.32 2.99 0.32
CA PHE A 24 8.38 2.01 0.04
C PHE A 24 9.68 2.67 -0.44
N TYR A 25 9.59 3.69 -1.29
CA TYR A 25 10.75 4.44 -1.76
C TYR A 25 11.35 5.33 -0.67
N ILE A 26 10.52 5.91 0.21
CA ILE A 26 11.01 6.66 1.38
C ILE A 26 11.80 5.75 2.32
N VAL A 27 11.26 4.57 2.62
CA VAL A 27 11.94 3.57 3.46
C VAL A 27 13.23 3.10 2.80
N GLY A 28 13.19 2.78 1.49
CA GLY A 28 14.38 2.42 0.72
C GLY A 28 15.45 3.52 0.77
N ALA A 29 15.07 4.78 0.61
CA ALA A 29 15.99 5.91 0.71
C ALA A 29 16.61 6.04 2.10
N ALA A 30 15.82 5.88 3.16
CA ALA A 30 16.31 5.94 4.53
C ALA A 30 17.30 4.80 4.84
N VAL A 31 16.97 3.57 4.46
CA VAL A 31 17.86 2.41 4.62
C VAL A 31 19.15 2.63 3.86
N CYS A 32 19.07 3.06 2.59
CA CYS A 32 20.27 3.32 1.79
C CYS A 32 21.14 4.45 2.38
N GLY A 33 20.53 5.53 2.85
CA GLY A 33 21.23 6.65 3.49
C GLY A 33 21.94 6.23 4.77
N VAL A 34 21.28 5.48 5.65
CA VAL A 34 21.87 4.97 6.89
C VAL A 34 23.02 4.01 6.60
N THR A 35 22.85 3.08 5.65
CA THR A 35 23.92 2.16 5.25
C THR A 35 25.13 2.91 4.66
N SER A 36 24.90 3.97 3.89
CA SER A 36 25.97 4.84 3.39
C SER A 36 26.75 5.50 4.54
N ALA A 37 26.04 6.02 5.55
CA ALA A 37 26.65 6.63 6.74
C ALA A 37 27.46 5.61 7.56
N ILE A 38 26.93 4.40 7.77
CA ILE A 38 27.63 3.28 8.44
C ILE A 38 28.93 2.93 7.70
N SER A 39 28.86 2.79 6.37
CA SER A 39 30.02 2.43 5.55
C SER A 39 31.08 3.55 5.57
N THR A 40 30.65 4.82 5.53
CA THR A 40 31.56 5.97 5.61
C THR A 40 32.26 6.04 6.96
N ALA A 41 31.53 5.88 8.06
CA ALA A 41 32.13 5.89 9.39
C ALA A 41 33.08 4.69 9.59
N SER A 42 32.73 3.53 9.05
CA SER A 42 33.62 2.35 9.07
C SER A 42 34.88 2.56 8.23
N ALA A 43 34.78 3.24 7.09
CA ALA A 43 35.94 3.59 6.25
C ALA A 43 36.95 4.47 7.00
N ILE A 44 36.47 5.41 7.81
CA ILE A 44 37.29 6.24 8.69
C ILE A 44 38.05 5.39 9.70
N VAL A 45 37.37 4.44 10.35
CA VAL A 45 38.00 3.51 11.30
C VAL A 45 39.09 2.68 10.62
N VAL A 46 38.79 2.09 9.45
CA VAL A 46 39.75 1.27 8.69
C VAL A 46 40.98 2.06 8.28
N THR A 47 40.80 3.31 7.84
CA THR A 47 41.93 4.16 7.42
C THR A 47 42.79 4.60 8.60
N LYS A 48 42.16 5.03 9.70
CA LYS A 48 42.86 5.70 10.79
C LYS A 48 43.35 4.76 11.89
N ALA A 49 42.62 3.68 12.16
CA ALA A 49 42.98 2.71 13.20
C ALA A 49 43.73 1.50 12.65
N LEU A 50 43.39 1.05 11.43
CA LEU A 50 43.99 -0.15 10.82
C LEU A 50 45.03 0.18 9.74
N ASN A 51 45.19 1.46 9.36
CA ASN A 51 46.06 1.90 8.26
C ASN A 51 45.85 1.09 6.96
N ALA A 52 44.61 0.65 6.71
CA ALA A 52 44.23 -0.13 5.55
C ALA A 52 43.42 0.69 4.54
N SER A 53 43.29 0.20 3.31
CA SER A 53 42.64 0.94 2.23
C SER A 53 41.11 1.01 2.41
N PRO A 54 40.50 2.21 2.47
CA PRO A 54 39.05 2.38 2.64
C PRO A 54 38.26 2.28 1.34
N THR A 55 38.92 2.05 0.20
CA THR A 55 38.38 2.27 -1.15
C THR A 55 37.06 1.54 -1.38
N GLN A 56 36.95 0.28 -0.95
CA GLN A 56 35.73 -0.51 -1.13
C GLN A 56 34.56 0.02 -0.29
N LEU A 57 34.84 0.44 0.96
CA LEU A 57 33.82 0.99 1.86
C LEU A 57 33.31 2.35 1.36
N LEU A 58 34.19 3.19 0.83
CA LEU A 58 33.81 4.48 0.24
C LEU A 58 33.04 4.29 -1.07
N ALA A 59 33.46 3.36 -1.93
CA ALA A 59 32.74 3.04 -3.15
C ALA A 59 31.32 2.53 -2.86
N PHE A 60 31.18 1.63 -1.88
CA PHE A 60 29.88 1.16 -1.43
C PHE A 60 29.04 2.28 -0.81
N ALA A 61 29.64 3.14 0.01
CA ALA A 61 28.96 4.30 0.58
C ALA A 61 28.42 5.25 -0.51
N ALA A 62 29.23 5.56 -1.53
CA ALA A 62 28.83 6.41 -2.65
C ALA A 62 27.69 5.78 -3.47
N TRP A 63 27.76 4.47 -3.71
CA TRP A 63 26.68 3.72 -4.36
C TRP A 63 25.37 3.80 -3.57
N MET A 64 25.41 3.54 -2.26
CA MET A 64 24.23 3.61 -1.40
C MET A 64 23.67 5.03 -1.28
N ALA A 65 24.52 6.06 -1.23
CA ALA A 65 24.08 7.45 -1.27
C ALA A 65 23.35 7.77 -2.59
N SER A 66 23.88 7.29 -3.71
CA SER A 66 23.27 7.49 -5.03
C SER A 66 21.88 6.83 -5.10
N LEU A 67 21.73 5.62 -4.57
CA LEU A 67 20.43 4.95 -4.45
C LEU A 67 19.46 5.70 -3.52
N ALA A 68 19.95 6.25 -2.41
CA ALA A 68 19.11 7.03 -1.49
C ALA A 68 18.52 8.28 -2.17
N VAL A 69 19.35 8.99 -2.95
CA VAL A 69 18.92 10.12 -3.78
C VAL A 69 17.92 9.64 -4.84
N ALA A 70 18.25 8.58 -5.59
CA ALA A 70 17.37 8.05 -6.62
C ALA A 70 15.99 7.67 -6.06
N PHE A 71 15.91 6.95 -4.95
CA PHE A 71 14.64 6.60 -4.33
C PHE A 71 13.85 7.80 -3.82
N SER A 72 14.52 8.86 -3.37
CA SER A 72 13.86 10.07 -2.87
C SER A 72 13.23 10.92 -3.99
N PHE A 73 13.94 11.08 -5.12
CA PHE A 73 13.58 12.03 -6.16
C PHE A 73 12.95 11.40 -7.39
N LEU A 74 13.39 10.20 -7.80
CA LEU A 74 12.97 9.58 -9.05
C LEU A 74 11.43 9.38 -9.12
N PRO A 75 10.73 8.90 -8.07
CA PRO A 75 9.28 8.77 -8.12
C PRO A 75 8.56 10.11 -8.23
N ARG A 76 9.09 11.17 -7.61
CA ARG A 76 8.49 12.52 -7.68
C ARG A 76 8.64 13.10 -9.07
N TRP A 77 9.86 13.04 -9.61
CA TRP A 77 10.14 13.47 -10.98
C TRP A 77 9.32 12.68 -12.00
N TRP A 78 9.18 11.37 -11.81
CA TRP A 78 8.37 10.54 -12.70
C TRP A 78 6.89 10.95 -12.68
N ARG A 79 6.36 11.31 -11.51
CA ARG A 79 4.94 11.62 -11.33
C ARG A 79 4.56 13.06 -11.63
N SER A 80 5.51 14.01 -11.64
CA SER A 80 5.21 15.43 -11.83
C SER A 80 4.69 15.78 -13.22
N GLU A 81 4.97 14.96 -14.22
CA GLU A 81 4.57 15.17 -15.62
C GLU A 81 3.39 14.29 -16.05
N LEU A 82 2.67 13.69 -15.09
CA LEU A 82 1.51 12.87 -15.40
C LEU A 82 0.29 13.74 -15.73
N GLU A 83 -0.38 13.35 -16.80
CA GLU A 83 -1.64 13.92 -17.24
C GLU A 83 -2.71 12.83 -17.30
N TYR A 84 -3.90 13.19 -16.86
CA TYR A 84 -5.05 12.30 -16.78
C TYR A 84 -6.16 12.85 -17.67
N LEU A 85 -6.64 12.01 -18.59
CA LEU A 85 -7.77 12.32 -19.45
C LEU A 85 -8.82 11.23 -19.31
N LEU A 86 -10.03 11.64 -18.97
CA LEU A 86 -11.21 10.78 -18.91
C LEU A 86 -12.10 11.16 -20.08
N THR A 87 -12.32 10.21 -20.96
CA THR A 87 -13.20 10.38 -22.12
C THR A 87 -14.46 9.54 -21.97
N ASP A 88 -15.36 9.64 -22.94
CA ASP A 88 -16.59 8.86 -22.97
C ASP A 88 -16.34 7.35 -22.88
N ARG A 89 -15.26 6.85 -23.50
CA ARG A 89 -14.97 5.41 -23.59
C ARG A 89 -13.65 5.01 -22.96
N HIS A 90 -12.68 5.91 -22.82
CA HIS A 90 -11.33 5.59 -22.39
C HIS A 90 -10.88 6.42 -21.20
N ILE A 91 -9.99 5.82 -20.43
CA ILE A 91 -9.28 6.48 -19.34
C ILE A 91 -7.81 6.41 -19.67
N VAL A 92 -7.17 7.57 -19.71
CA VAL A 92 -5.84 7.75 -20.24
C VAL A 92 -4.96 8.35 -19.18
N VAL A 93 -3.80 7.72 -18.96
CA VAL A 93 -2.68 8.27 -18.21
C VAL A 93 -1.53 8.50 -19.19
N GLN A 94 -1.04 9.73 -19.24
CA GLN A 94 -0.01 10.14 -20.17
C GLN A 94 1.16 10.79 -19.42
N ARG A 95 2.37 10.56 -19.91
CA ARG A 95 3.58 11.32 -19.58
C ARG A 95 4.40 11.50 -20.84
N GLY A 96 4.40 12.70 -21.40
CA GLY A 96 5.06 12.96 -22.68
C GLY A 96 4.56 12.00 -23.77
N LYS A 97 5.46 11.17 -24.32
CA LYS A 97 5.12 10.14 -25.32
C LYS A 97 4.60 8.82 -24.73
N LEU A 98 4.82 8.58 -23.44
CA LEU A 98 4.37 7.36 -22.79
C LEU A 98 2.89 7.50 -22.44
N ARG A 99 2.07 6.58 -22.94
CA ARG A 99 0.62 6.56 -22.71
C ARG A 99 0.17 5.18 -22.26
N ARG A 100 -0.74 5.15 -21.31
CA ARG A 100 -1.52 3.97 -20.94
C ARG A 100 -2.99 4.31 -21.00
N SER A 101 -3.79 3.42 -21.56
CA SER A 101 -5.24 3.58 -21.58
C SER A 101 -5.95 2.32 -21.12
N ILE A 102 -7.14 2.50 -20.56
CA ILE A 102 -8.07 1.42 -20.24
C ILE A 102 -9.47 1.84 -20.69
N GLU A 103 -10.25 0.89 -21.20
CA GLU A 103 -11.63 1.15 -21.58
C GLU A 103 -12.48 1.32 -20.31
N ARG A 104 -13.25 2.40 -20.25
CA ARG A 104 -14.13 2.77 -19.12
C ARG A 104 -15.12 1.65 -18.78
N ARG A 105 -15.71 1.02 -19.79
CA ARG A 105 -16.67 -0.09 -19.61
C ARG A 105 -16.04 -1.39 -19.11
N SER A 106 -14.71 -1.50 -19.20
CA SER A 106 -13.95 -2.68 -18.78
C SER A 106 -13.54 -2.68 -17.31
N ILE A 107 -13.84 -1.61 -16.59
CA ILE A 107 -13.52 -1.47 -15.16
C ILE A 107 -14.52 -2.30 -14.35
N SER A 108 -13.99 -3.17 -13.50
CA SER A 108 -14.77 -4.03 -12.61
C SER A 108 -15.00 -3.35 -11.26
N TYR A 109 -13.99 -2.68 -10.72
CA TYR A 109 -14.08 -1.95 -9.45
C TYR A 109 -13.04 -0.84 -9.38
N ALA A 110 -13.26 0.11 -8.47
CA ALA A 110 -12.34 1.18 -8.15
C ALA A 110 -11.83 1.05 -6.71
N ARG A 111 -10.58 1.45 -6.47
CA ARG A 111 -10.01 1.62 -5.13
C ARG A 111 -9.53 3.05 -4.96
N ILE A 112 -9.86 3.63 -3.83
CA ILE A 112 -9.41 4.97 -3.46
C ILE A 112 -8.46 4.85 -2.29
N HIS A 113 -7.29 5.45 -2.40
CA HIS A 113 -6.34 5.57 -1.29
C HIS A 113 -6.22 7.06 -0.95
N TRP A 114 -6.84 7.47 0.15
CA TRP A 114 -6.80 8.85 0.60
C TRP A 114 -5.41 9.21 1.13
N HIS A 115 -4.99 10.44 0.85
CA HIS A 115 -3.70 10.93 1.33
C HIS A 115 -3.82 11.31 2.82
N PRO A 116 -3.02 10.72 3.72
CA PRO A 116 -3.20 10.88 5.17
C PRO A 116 -2.98 12.31 5.67
N LYS A 117 -2.22 13.13 4.92
CA LYS A 117 -1.90 14.53 5.28
C LYS A 117 -2.62 15.59 4.45
N HIS A 118 -3.31 15.19 3.38
CA HIS A 118 -3.93 16.15 2.45
C HIS A 118 -5.41 15.81 2.28
N PRO A 119 -6.31 16.50 3.00
CA PRO A 119 -7.73 16.21 2.94
C PRO A 119 -8.25 16.41 1.52
N GLY A 120 -9.09 15.48 1.07
CA GLY A 120 -9.71 15.52 -0.25
C GLY A 120 -8.77 15.23 -1.42
N VAL A 121 -7.55 14.76 -1.18
CA VAL A 121 -6.63 14.26 -2.22
C VAL A 121 -6.40 12.78 -2.01
N GLY A 122 -6.33 12.01 -3.09
CA GLY A 122 -6.02 10.59 -3.02
C GLY A 122 -5.67 9.98 -4.37
N ASP A 123 -5.28 8.71 -4.33
CA ASP A 123 -5.01 7.91 -5.51
C ASP A 123 -6.28 7.13 -5.90
N LEU A 124 -6.72 7.25 -7.15
CA LEU A 124 -7.82 6.46 -7.72
C LEU A 124 -7.24 5.33 -8.58
N GLU A 125 -7.31 4.10 -8.07
CA GLU A 125 -6.93 2.90 -8.81
C GLU A 125 -8.17 2.27 -9.46
N LEU A 126 -8.14 2.13 -10.78
CA LEU A 126 -9.20 1.56 -11.59
C LEU A 126 -8.75 0.19 -12.07
N VAL A 127 -9.58 -0.82 -11.80
CA VAL A 127 -9.15 -2.22 -11.95
C VAL A 127 -10.11 -2.94 -12.87
N ARG A 128 -9.53 -3.61 -13.86
CA ARG A 128 -10.20 -4.62 -14.66
C ARG A 128 -9.86 -6.00 -14.09
N ALA A 129 -10.88 -6.72 -13.66
CA ALA A 129 -10.74 -8.14 -13.38
C ALA A 129 -10.52 -8.88 -14.72
N VAL A 130 -9.47 -9.71 -14.77
CA VAL A 130 -9.09 -10.51 -15.94
C VAL A 130 -9.21 -11.98 -15.52
N PRO A 131 -9.69 -12.88 -16.40
CA PRO A 131 -9.82 -14.29 -16.06
C PRO A 131 -8.45 -14.86 -15.70
N THR A 132 -8.44 -15.73 -14.70
CA THR A 132 -7.26 -16.43 -14.20
C THR A 132 -6.66 -17.33 -15.29
N GLY A 133 -5.81 -16.77 -16.13
CA GLY A 133 -4.80 -17.54 -16.86
C GLY A 133 -3.59 -17.83 -15.97
N ALA A 134 -2.65 -18.65 -16.45
CA ALA A 134 -1.41 -19.01 -15.73
C ALA A 134 -0.60 -17.80 -15.25
N LEU A 135 -0.82 -16.63 -15.84
CA LEU A 135 -0.34 -15.34 -15.38
C LEU A 135 -1.51 -14.57 -14.76
N ARG A 136 -1.49 -14.41 -13.44
CA ARG A 136 -2.43 -13.62 -12.60
C ARG A 136 -2.36 -12.12 -12.91
N ARG A 137 -2.52 -11.73 -14.17
CA ARG A 137 -2.24 -10.37 -14.65
C ARG A 137 -3.42 -9.45 -14.37
N ARG A 138 -3.32 -8.66 -13.30
CA ARG A 138 -4.24 -7.55 -13.02
C ARG A 138 -3.95 -6.40 -13.98
N LEU A 139 -4.94 -5.95 -14.71
CA LEU A 139 -4.86 -4.71 -15.50
C LEU A 139 -5.45 -3.57 -14.66
N SER A 140 -4.58 -2.69 -14.16
CA SER A 140 -5.01 -1.49 -13.45
C SER A 140 -4.35 -0.23 -14.00
N ILE A 141 -5.08 0.87 -13.88
CA ILE A 141 -4.58 2.23 -14.07
C ILE A 141 -4.79 2.99 -12.76
N THR A 142 -3.75 3.68 -12.30
CA THR A 142 -3.81 4.51 -11.09
C THR A 142 -3.66 5.97 -11.45
N LEU A 143 -4.65 6.78 -11.10
CA LEU A 143 -4.59 8.23 -11.14
C LEU A 143 -4.09 8.71 -9.77
N THR A 144 -2.81 9.07 -9.67
CA THR A 144 -2.18 9.41 -8.40
C THR A 144 -2.37 10.87 -8.02
N GLY A 145 -2.63 11.15 -6.75
CA GLY A 145 -2.70 12.50 -6.19
C GLY A 145 -3.83 13.35 -6.77
N VAL A 146 -4.95 12.73 -7.13
CA VAL A 146 -6.12 13.40 -7.71
C VAL A 146 -6.96 14.07 -6.63
N VAL A 147 -7.56 15.22 -6.97
CA VAL A 147 -8.51 15.91 -6.10
C VAL A 147 -9.86 15.24 -6.18
N ALA A 148 -10.45 14.94 -5.02
CA ALA A 148 -11.75 14.30 -4.90
C ALA A 148 -11.88 13.04 -5.79
N PRO A 149 -11.05 12.00 -5.55
CA PRO A 149 -11.05 10.77 -6.35
C PRO A 149 -12.41 10.08 -6.41
N ASP A 150 -13.24 10.21 -5.39
CA ASP A 150 -14.63 9.74 -5.35
C ASP A 150 -15.55 10.49 -6.33
N ARG A 151 -15.39 11.81 -6.47
CA ARG A 151 -16.09 12.59 -7.52
C ARG A 151 -15.67 12.16 -8.91
N VAL A 152 -14.36 11.96 -9.12
CA VAL A 152 -13.83 11.49 -10.39
C VAL A 152 -14.39 10.10 -10.71
N TRP A 153 -14.51 9.22 -9.71
CA TRP A 153 -15.18 7.94 -9.86
C TRP A 153 -16.68 8.05 -10.19
N ALA A 154 -17.42 8.99 -9.58
CA ALA A 154 -18.81 9.25 -9.94
C ALA A 154 -18.97 9.71 -11.40
N ILE A 155 -18.10 10.61 -11.87
CA ILE A 155 -18.05 11.05 -13.28
C ILE A 155 -17.77 9.85 -14.20
N LEU A 156 -16.84 8.97 -13.82
CA LEU A 156 -16.56 7.72 -14.55
C LEU A 156 -17.72 6.74 -14.56
N ARG A 157 -18.65 6.81 -13.62
CA ARG A 157 -19.90 6.03 -13.69
C ARG A 157 -21.03 6.76 -14.40
N GLY A 158 -20.84 8.04 -14.73
CA GLY A 158 -21.87 8.87 -15.37
C GLY A 158 -22.93 9.34 -14.40
N VAL A 159 -22.61 9.40 -13.11
CA VAL A 159 -23.50 9.82 -12.03
C VAL A 159 -23.10 11.23 -11.57
N VAL A 160 -24.09 12.06 -11.23
CA VAL A 160 -23.82 13.38 -10.65
C VAL A 160 -23.26 13.18 -9.24
N PRO A 161 -22.03 13.65 -8.94
CA PRO A 161 -21.44 13.51 -7.62
C PRO A 161 -22.24 14.30 -6.59
N SER A 162 -22.47 13.71 -5.41
CA SER A 162 -23.12 14.42 -4.31
C SER A 162 -22.22 15.53 -3.76
N ALA A 163 -22.81 16.60 -3.23
CA ALA A 163 -22.08 17.73 -2.64
C ALA A 163 -21.01 17.35 -1.58
N PRO A 164 -21.23 16.37 -0.68
CA PRO A 164 -20.22 15.96 0.30
C PRO A 164 -19.08 15.09 -0.27
N ALA A 165 -19.13 14.69 -1.54
CA ALA A 165 -18.04 13.96 -2.18
C ALA A 165 -16.77 14.82 -2.20
N GLY A 166 -15.60 14.19 -2.10
CA GLY A 166 -14.30 14.87 -2.12
C GLY A 166 -13.68 15.14 -0.76
N ASP A 167 -14.31 14.71 0.34
CA ASP A 167 -13.74 14.77 1.69
C ASP A 167 -13.54 13.36 2.26
N GLY A 168 -12.30 12.86 2.18
CA GLY A 168 -11.92 11.52 2.65
C GLY A 168 -12.07 11.31 4.17
N HIS A 169 -12.24 12.37 4.97
CA HIS A 169 -12.44 12.24 6.42
C HIS A 169 -13.90 11.93 6.78
N ARG A 170 -14.84 12.16 5.86
CA ARG A 170 -16.25 11.83 6.08
C ARG A 170 -16.49 10.35 5.88
N LEU A 171 -17.41 9.81 6.69
CA LEU A 171 -17.85 8.43 6.56
C LEU A 171 -18.40 8.18 5.17
N LEU A 172 -18.12 7.00 4.62
CA LEU A 172 -18.54 6.65 3.27
C LEU A 172 -20.07 6.67 3.09
N SER A 173 -20.82 6.35 4.14
CA SER A 173 -22.29 6.45 4.18
C SER A 173 -22.82 7.88 3.98
N GLN A 174 -22.01 8.91 4.26
CA GLN A 174 -22.37 10.32 4.05
C GLN A 174 -21.98 10.82 2.66
N ARG A 175 -21.20 10.05 1.90
CA ARG A 175 -20.69 10.38 0.56
C ARG A 175 -21.25 9.48 -0.52
N LEU A 176 -22.42 8.90 -0.27
CA LEU A 176 -23.16 8.14 -1.26
C LEU A 176 -23.62 9.06 -2.40
N ASP A 177 -23.87 8.45 -3.55
CA ASP A 177 -24.39 9.18 -4.70
C ASP A 177 -25.84 9.62 -4.43
N GLU A 178 -26.31 10.60 -5.19
CA GLU A 178 -27.70 11.03 -5.07
C GLU A 178 -28.69 9.88 -5.35
N GLY A 179 -29.62 9.67 -4.41
CA GLY A 179 -30.62 8.61 -4.46
C GLY A 179 -30.15 7.21 -4.06
N GLU A 180 -28.86 7.02 -3.75
CA GLU A 180 -28.33 5.73 -3.29
C GLU A 180 -28.62 5.50 -1.80
N ARG A 181 -29.03 4.28 -1.44
CA ARG A 181 -29.45 3.93 -0.07
C ARG A 181 -28.69 2.72 0.44
N VAL A 182 -28.29 2.78 1.72
CA VAL A 182 -27.68 1.64 2.40
C VAL A 182 -28.75 0.58 2.69
N LEU A 183 -28.54 -0.63 2.19
CA LEU A 183 -29.38 -1.79 2.46
C LEU A 183 -28.81 -2.64 3.59
N TRP A 184 -27.48 -2.69 3.72
CA TRP A 184 -26.84 -3.49 4.76
C TRP A 184 -25.52 -2.90 5.27
N SER A 185 -25.43 -2.98 6.60
CA SER A 185 -24.42 -2.54 7.56
C SER A 185 -23.54 -3.60 8.22
N ALA A 186 -22.21 -3.65 8.10
CA ALA A 186 -21.44 -4.47 9.05
C ALA A 186 -19.98 -4.05 9.25
N HIS A 187 -19.38 -4.68 10.26
CA HIS A 187 -17.95 -4.64 10.58
C HIS A 187 -17.46 -6.07 10.80
N PRO A 188 -16.17 -6.38 10.55
CA PRO A 188 -15.63 -7.69 10.90
C PRO A 188 -15.79 -7.94 12.40
N ALA A 189 -16.16 -9.17 12.78
CA ALA A 189 -16.30 -9.52 14.19
C ALA A 189 -15.02 -9.24 14.99
N ASP A 190 -15.18 -8.62 16.16
CA ASP A 190 -14.08 -8.33 17.07
C ASP A 190 -13.61 -9.57 17.81
N GLY A 191 -12.29 -9.72 17.95
CA GLY A 191 -11.70 -10.77 18.78
C GLY A 191 -10.18 -10.66 18.88
N TRP A 192 -9.61 -11.35 19.88
CA TRP A 192 -8.17 -11.33 20.16
C TRP A 192 -7.32 -11.89 19.00
N HIS A 193 -7.88 -12.81 18.22
CA HIS A 193 -7.24 -13.45 17.08
C HIS A 193 -6.83 -12.45 15.97
N LYS A 194 -7.35 -11.22 15.95
CA LYS A 194 -6.92 -10.17 15.00
C LYS A 194 -5.47 -9.73 15.19
N TRP A 195 -4.90 -10.01 16.37
CA TRP A 195 -3.51 -9.77 16.72
C TRP A 195 -2.58 -10.96 16.41
N LEU A 196 -3.13 -12.08 15.96
CA LEU A 196 -2.33 -13.22 15.55
C LEU A 196 -1.96 -13.10 14.07
N PRO A 197 -0.70 -13.39 13.70
CA PRO A 197 -0.32 -13.48 12.30
C PRO A 197 -1.10 -14.61 11.62
N SER A 198 -1.77 -14.31 10.52
CA SER A 198 -2.43 -15.32 9.69
C SER A 198 -1.48 -15.87 8.62
N GLY A 199 -1.38 -17.20 8.56
CA GLY A 199 -0.62 -17.92 7.52
C GLY A 199 0.91 -17.95 7.73
N LEU A 200 1.58 -18.80 6.95
CA LEU A 200 3.01 -19.09 7.11
C LEU A 200 3.91 -17.85 6.96
N ARG A 201 3.58 -16.96 6.02
CA ARG A 201 4.35 -15.72 5.81
C ARG A 201 4.20 -14.74 6.96
N GLY A 202 2.99 -14.60 7.53
CA GLY A 202 2.78 -13.75 8.69
C GLY A 202 3.61 -14.24 9.89
N VAL A 203 3.61 -15.55 10.13
CA VAL A 203 4.45 -16.18 11.15
C VAL A 203 5.93 -15.96 10.86
N GLY A 204 6.37 -16.18 9.61
CA GLY A 204 7.75 -15.95 9.18
C GLY A 204 8.21 -14.49 9.33
N SER A 205 7.33 -13.51 9.03
CA SER A 205 7.63 -12.09 9.24
C SER A 205 7.75 -11.75 10.72
N VAL A 206 6.89 -12.30 11.58
CA VAL A 206 7.03 -12.11 13.03
C VAL A 206 8.34 -12.71 13.54
N LEU A 207 8.68 -13.94 13.13
CA LEU A 207 9.94 -14.58 13.48
C LEU A 207 11.14 -13.74 13.03
N LEU A 208 11.13 -13.25 11.79
CA LEU A 208 12.18 -12.37 11.26
C LEU A 208 12.31 -11.08 12.08
N GLY A 209 11.19 -10.46 12.44
CA GLY A 209 11.18 -9.25 13.28
C GLY A 209 11.78 -9.49 14.67
N VAL A 210 11.44 -10.61 15.30
CA VAL A 210 12.02 -11.03 16.60
C VAL A 210 13.51 -11.32 16.47
N LEU A 211 13.92 -12.05 15.42
CA LEU A 211 15.33 -12.35 15.16
C LEU A 211 16.16 -11.08 14.97
N LEU A 212 15.66 -10.11 14.19
CA LEU A 212 16.34 -8.81 14.03
C LEU A 212 16.52 -8.08 15.35
N GLY A 213 15.50 -8.12 16.23
CA GLY A 213 15.60 -7.58 17.59
C GLY A 213 16.66 -8.30 18.43
N ALA A 214 16.67 -9.64 18.41
CA ALA A 214 17.67 -10.44 19.11
C ALA A 214 19.10 -10.14 18.59
N PHE A 215 19.29 -10.05 17.27
CA PHE A 215 20.56 -9.65 16.66
C PHE A 215 20.97 -8.24 17.07
N ALA A 216 20.04 -7.29 17.19
CA ALA A 216 20.35 -5.95 17.68
C ALA A 216 20.88 -5.98 19.13
N VAL A 217 20.26 -6.78 20.01
CA VAL A 217 20.70 -6.94 21.41
C VAL A 217 22.09 -7.58 21.48
N VAL A 218 22.32 -8.66 20.73
CA VAL A 218 23.63 -9.32 20.66
C VAL A 218 24.70 -8.37 20.11
N THR A 219 24.37 -7.63 19.05
CA THR A 219 25.27 -6.62 18.46
C THR A 219 25.59 -5.51 19.46
N ALA A 220 24.61 -5.02 20.23
CA ALA A 220 24.82 -4.03 21.27
C ALA A 220 25.73 -4.54 22.39
N ALA A 221 25.53 -5.78 22.86
CA ALA A 221 26.38 -6.41 23.87
C ALA A 221 27.83 -6.56 23.38
N HIS A 222 28.02 -7.00 22.12
CA HIS A 222 29.33 -7.06 21.50
C HIS A 222 29.95 -5.68 21.30
N ALA A 223 29.17 -4.68 20.88
CA ALA A 223 29.63 -3.31 20.71
C ALA A 223 30.18 -2.72 22.02
N VAL A 224 29.47 -2.90 23.14
CA VAL A 224 29.94 -2.47 24.46
C VAL A 224 31.24 -3.16 24.84
N ARG A 225 31.35 -4.47 24.58
CA ARG A 225 32.59 -5.22 24.85
C ARG A 225 33.74 -4.72 23.98
N SER A 226 33.53 -4.52 22.69
CA SER A 226 34.54 -4.01 21.76
C SER A 226 35.01 -2.61 22.13
N ILE A 227 34.09 -1.70 22.50
CA ILE A 227 34.43 -0.35 22.97
C ILE A 227 35.29 -0.40 24.23
N ARG A 228 34.96 -1.27 25.20
CA ARG A 228 35.77 -1.47 26.41
C ARG A 228 37.17 -2.00 26.11
N ILE A 229 37.29 -2.96 25.19
CA ILE A 229 38.59 -3.52 24.79
C ILE A 229 39.45 -2.43 24.12
N VAL A 230 38.86 -1.66 23.20
CA VAL A 230 39.57 -0.65 22.42
C VAL A 230 39.99 0.56 23.27
N THR A 231 39.16 0.96 24.24
CA THR A 231 39.53 1.99 25.23
C THR A 231 40.62 1.51 26.18
N ALA A 232 40.53 0.27 26.68
CA ALA A 232 41.58 -0.32 27.50
C ALA A 232 42.91 -0.49 26.74
N ALA A 233 42.85 -0.69 25.43
CA ALA A 233 44.01 -0.73 24.54
C ALA A 233 44.61 0.67 24.22
N GLY A 234 44.04 1.75 24.78
CA GLY A 234 44.58 3.10 24.67
C GLY A 234 44.04 3.93 23.51
N LEU A 235 42.94 3.52 22.85
CA LEU A 235 42.29 4.40 21.88
C LEU A 235 41.63 5.57 22.60
N ASP A 236 42.07 6.78 22.28
CA ASP A 236 41.55 8.02 22.85
C ASP A 236 40.05 8.18 22.50
N PRO A 237 39.16 8.33 23.51
CA PRO A 237 37.74 8.59 23.31
C PRO A 237 37.44 9.85 22.48
N GLU A 238 38.32 10.84 22.48
CA GLU A 238 38.17 12.06 21.66
C GLU A 238 38.66 11.87 20.22
N SER A 239 39.30 10.75 19.93
CA SER A 239 39.79 10.47 18.58
C SER A 239 38.65 10.32 17.57
N LEU A 240 38.89 10.83 16.37
CA LEU A 240 37.94 10.74 15.26
C LEU A 240 37.62 9.27 14.91
N SER A 241 38.57 8.35 15.10
CA SER A 241 38.36 6.91 14.93
C SER A 241 37.40 6.32 15.96
N PHE A 242 37.50 6.72 17.22
CA PHE A 242 36.61 6.27 18.27
C PHE A 242 35.18 6.74 18.01
N VAL A 243 35.00 8.03 17.71
CA VAL A 243 33.69 8.61 17.39
C VAL A 243 33.07 7.92 16.17
N ALA A 244 33.85 7.69 15.11
CA ALA A 244 33.37 7.01 13.91
C ALA A 244 32.96 5.54 14.17
N LEU A 245 33.70 4.83 15.03
CA LEU A 245 33.37 3.47 15.45
C LEU A 245 32.04 3.43 16.22
N VAL A 246 31.88 4.30 17.21
CA VAL A 246 30.66 4.41 18.02
C VAL A 246 29.47 4.78 17.13
N ALA A 247 29.64 5.72 16.21
CA ALA A 247 28.60 6.13 15.26
C ALA A 247 28.17 4.96 14.36
N SER A 248 29.13 4.22 13.78
CA SER A 248 28.85 3.06 12.92
C SER A 248 28.06 1.98 13.66
N LEU A 249 28.51 1.61 14.86
CA LEU A 249 27.85 0.60 15.70
C LEU A 249 26.45 1.05 16.12
N SER A 250 26.30 2.30 16.55
CA SER A 250 25.02 2.86 16.98
C SER A 250 24.00 2.89 15.83
N LEU A 251 24.41 3.36 14.64
CA LEU A 251 23.55 3.38 13.46
C LEU A 251 23.14 1.97 13.02
N THR A 252 24.04 0.99 13.12
CA THR A 252 23.74 -0.41 12.80
C THR A 252 22.68 -0.97 13.75
N ILE A 253 22.82 -0.73 15.06
CA ILE A 253 21.85 -1.17 16.07
C ILE A 253 20.50 -0.49 15.84
N VAL A 254 20.48 0.83 15.61
CA VAL A 254 19.24 1.58 15.32
C VAL A 254 18.55 1.03 14.07
N LEU A 255 19.30 0.72 13.01
CA LEU A 255 18.74 0.16 11.78
C LEU A 255 18.10 -1.22 12.01
N LEU A 256 18.77 -2.11 12.77
CA LEU A 256 18.24 -3.43 13.11
C LEU A 256 16.96 -3.33 13.97
N VAL A 257 16.98 -2.49 15.00
CA VAL A 257 15.81 -2.27 15.87
C VAL A 257 14.64 -1.68 15.08
N ALA A 258 14.91 -0.65 14.26
CA ALA A 258 13.89 -0.01 13.43
C ALA A 258 13.28 -0.99 12.42
N ALA A 259 14.11 -1.81 11.75
CA ALA A 259 13.64 -2.83 10.82
C ALA A 259 12.79 -3.90 11.52
N GLY A 260 13.25 -4.42 12.66
CA GLY A 260 12.52 -5.40 13.46
C GLY A 260 11.16 -4.86 13.93
N ALA A 261 11.15 -3.65 14.50
CA ALA A 261 9.93 -2.98 14.95
C ALA A 261 8.96 -2.69 13.79
N ALA A 262 9.46 -2.24 12.64
CA ALA A 262 8.64 -1.99 11.46
C ALA A 262 7.99 -3.28 10.93
N ILE A 263 8.73 -4.39 10.88
CA ILE A 263 8.21 -5.70 10.46
C ILE A 263 7.15 -6.20 11.43
N LEU A 264 7.40 -6.14 12.74
CA LEU A 264 6.43 -6.53 13.76
C LEU A 264 5.16 -5.67 13.70
N TYR A 265 5.32 -4.35 13.56
CA TYR A 265 4.19 -3.44 13.38
C TYR A 265 3.38 -3.79 12.12
N ALA A 266 4.05 -4.01 10.98
CA ALA A 266 3.39 -4.33 9.72
C ALA A 266 2.68 -5.69 9.75
N SER A 267 3.17 -6.65 10.52
CA SER A 267 2.66 -8.02 10.56
C SER A 267 1.58 -8.25 11.61
N VAL A 268 1.60 -7.50 12.72
CA VAL A 268 0.71 -7.71 13.88
C VAL A 268 -0.21 -6.51 14.10
N VAL A 269 0.38 -5.33 14.29
CA VAL A 269 -0.36 -4.14 14.74
C VAL A 269 -1.19 -3.54 13.61
N ARG A 270 -0.62 -3.39 12.42
CA ARG A 270 -1.29 -2.80 11.27
C ARG A 270 -2.51 -3.62 10.82
N PRO A 271 -2.45 -4.95 10.62
CA PRO A 271 -3.61 -5.75 10.24
C PRO A 271 -4.74 -5.67 11.28
N ALA A 272 -4.41 -5.80 12.57
CA ALA A 272 -5.37 -5.67 13.67
C ALA A 272 -6.09 -4.31 13.66
N ARG A 273 -5.33 -3.22 13.47
CA ARG A 273 -5.88 -1.87 13.36
C ARG A 273 -6.76 -1.68 12.12
N LEU A 274 -6.35 -2.23 10.98
CA LEU A 274 -7.13 -2.13 9.74
C LEU A 274 -8.44 -2.93 9.84
N ALA A 275 -8.42 -4.12 10.45
CA ALA A 275 -9.62 -4.90 10.69
C ALA A 275 -10.63 -4.12 11.55
N ALA A 276 -10.17 -3.50 12.65
CA ALA A 276 -11.01 -2.67 13.51
C ALA A 276 -11.58 -1.40 12.83
N ARG A 277 -10.94 -0.93 11.76
CA ARG A 277 -11.38 0.22 10.96
C ARG A 277 -12.12 -0.19 9.69
N THR A 278 -12.34 -1.48 9.47
CA THR A 278 -13.03 -1.97 8.28
C THR A 278 -14.53 -1.86 8.47
N ARG A 279 -15.22 -1.29 7.48
CA ARG A 279 -16.68 -1.19 7.41
C ARG A 279 -17.14 -1.73 6.07
N TYR A 280 -18.17 -2.55 6.11
CA TYR A 280 -18.84 -3.08 4.94
C TYR A 280 -20.18 -2.37 4.78
N LEU A 281 -20.44 -1.85 3.58
CA LEU A 281 -21.65 -1.15 3.22
C LEU A 281 -22.15 -1.75 1.91
N ILE A 282 -23.36 -2.31 1.91
CA ILE A 282 -24.04 -2.74 0.69
C ILE A 282 -25.19 -1.76 0.46
N THR A 283 -25.21 -1.17 -0.72
CA THR A 283 -26.26 -0.24 -1.15
C THR A 283 -27.15 -0.87 -2.21
N ASP A 284 -28.18 -0.14 -2.64
CA ASP A 284 -29.00 -0.50 -3.79
C ASP A 284 -28.18 -0.62 -5.09
N ARG A 285 -27.03 0.06 -5.20
CA ARG A 285 -26.22 0.11 -6.42
C ARG A 285 -24.83 -0.53 -6.30
N ARG A 286 -24.24 -0.56 -5.10
CA ARG A 286 -22.82 -0.85 -4.90
C ARG A 286 -22.54 -1.72 -3.67
N VAL A 287 -21.38 -2.36 -3.69
CA VAL A 287 -20.69 -2.89 -2.53
C VAL A 287 -19.50 -1.97 -2.26
N LEU A 288 -19.52 -1.39 -1.06
CA LEU A 288 -18.57 -0.40 -0.60
C LEU A 288 -17.84 -0.95 0.62
N ILE A 289 -16.51 -0.87 0.61
CA ILE A 289 -15.70 -1.29 1.75
C ILE A 289 -14.77 -0.15 2.11
N GLN A 290 -14.86 0.32 3.35
CA GLN A 290 -13.95 1.33 3.89
C GLN A 290 -12.98 0.64 4.84
N ARG A 291 -11.68 0.89 4.72
CA ARG A 291 -10.63 0.32 5.59
C ARG A 291 -9.56 1.37 5.88
N GLY A 292 -9.77 2.13 6.96
CA GLY A 292 -8.91 3.27 7.27
C GLY A 292 -8.97 4.32 6.16
N ASP A 293 -7.83 4.64 5.56
CA ASP A 293 -7.71 5.60 4.46
C ASP A 293 -7.94 4.96 3.06
N GLU A 294 -8.27 3.67 3.02
CA GLU A 294 -8.55 2.93 1.78
C GLU A 294 -10.04 2.69 1.61
N GLU A 295 -10.53 2.78 0.38
CA GLU A 295 -11.91 2.43 0.02
C GLU A 295 -11.94 1.55 -1.22
N LEU A 296 -12.88 0.61 -1.24
CA LEU A 296 -13.25 -0.18 -2.40
C LEU A 296 -14.66 0.21 -2.82
N HIS A 297 -14.82 0.48 -4.12
CA HIS A 297 -16.10 0.75 -4.75
C HIS A 297 -16.33 -0.29 -5.84
N LEU A 298 -17.30 -1.17 -5.63
CA LEU A 298 -17.69 -2.23 -6.56
C LEU A 298 -19.17 -2.05 -6.93
N ASP A 299 -19.47 -2.01 -8.23
CA ASP A 299 -20.87 -1.93 -8.69
C ASP A 299 -21.55 -3.30 -8.59
N ARG A 300 -22.80 -3.34 -8.09
CA ARG A 300 -23.56 -4.59 -7.91
C ARG A 300 -23.85 -5.28 -9.24
N SER A 301 -24.02 -4.53 -10.32
CA SER A 301 -24.21 -5.07 -11.67
C SER A 301 -23.01 -5.88 -12.19
N ARG A 302 -21.85 -5.77 -11.52
CA ARG A 302 -20.65 -6.56 -11.85
C ARG A 302 -20.53 -7.83 -11.02
N ILE A 303 -21.43 -8.08 -10.07
CA ILE A 303 -21.41 -9.29 -9.25
C ILE A 303 -22.32 -10.32 -9.91
N ILE A 304 -21.75 -11.46 -10.30
CA ILE A 304 -22.50 -12.59 -10.89
C ILE A 304 -22.95 -13.55 -9.79
N ASP A 305 -22.06 -13.83 -8.84
CA ASP A 305 -22.30 -14.86 -7.85
C ASP A 305 -21.61 -14.53 -6.52
N VAL A 306 -22.13 -15.10 -5.44
CA VAL A 306 -21.71 -14.90 -4.07
C VAL A 306 -21.49 -16.26 -3.40
N ILE A 307 -20.22 -16.59 -3.19
CA ILE A 307 -19.80 -17.84 -2.55
C ILE A 307 -19.58 -17.55 -1.07
N ASP A 308 -20.11 -18.40 -0.19
CA ASP A 308 -19.81 -18.38 1.22
C ASP A 308 -18.93 -19.56 1.62
N ALA A 309 -18.05 -19.35 2.58
CA ALA A 309 -17.25 -20.41 3.18
C ALA A 309 -17.34 -20.35 4.71
N PRO A 310 -17.30 -21.51 5.39
CA PRO A 310 -17.23 -21.53 6.85
C PRO A 310 -15.91 -20.89 7.31
N GLY A 311 -16.03 -19.87 8.17
CA GLY A 311 -14.91 -19.23 8.84
C GLY A 311 -14.76 -19.71 10.29
N PRO A 312 -13.63 -19.38 10.94
CA PRO A 312 -13.41 -19.74 12.34
C PRO A 312 -14.40 -19.03 13.27
N GLY A 313 -14.95 -19.76 14.25
CA GLY A 313 -15.87 -19.23 15.27
C GLY A 313 -17.34 -19.15 14.84
N GLY A 314 -17.76 -19.97 13.86
CA GLY A 314 -19.16 -19.99 13.38
C GLY A 314 -19.53 -18.82 12.46
N LEU A 315 -18.58 -17.93 12.18
CA LEU A 315 -18.71 -16.81 11.26
C LEU A 315 -18.48 -17.28 9.83
N ARG A 316 -19.03 -16.57 8.84
CA ARG A 316 -18.84 -16.92 7.43
C ARG A 316 -18.03 -15.87 6.68
N ASP A 317 -17.22 -16.35 5.75
CA ASP A 317 -16.43 -15.54 4.84
C ASP A 317 -17.11 -15.52 3.46
N VAL A 318 -17.24 -14.34 2.86
CA VAL A 318 -17.99 -14.13 1.61
C VAL A 318 -17.05 -13.72 0.48
N PHE A 319 -17.13 -14.44 -0.63
CA PHE A 319 -16.37 -14.22 -1.85
C PHE A 319 -17.31 -13.76 -2.96
N LEU A 320 -16.89 -12.75 -3.72
CA LEU A 320 -17.65 -12.22 -4.85
C LEU A 320 -17.04 -12.69 -6.18
N VAL A 321 -17.87 -13.23 -7.05
CA VAL A 321 -17.51 -13.57 -8.43
C VAL A 321 -17.91 -12.42 -9.32
N LEU A 322 -16.95 -11.88 -10.07
CA LEU A 322 -17.16 -10.68 -10.87
C LEU A 322 -17.31 -11.00 -12.36
N ASP A 323 -18.17 -10.24 -13.03
CA ASP A 323 -18.24 -10.19 -14.48
C ASP A 323 -17.19 -9.22 -15.03
N GLY A 324 -16.30 -9.71 -15.87
CA GLY A 324 -15.50 -8.89 -16.77
C GLY A 324 -16.17 -8.90 -18.15
N PRO A 325 -16.26 -7.77 -18.88
CA PRO A 325 -16.71 -7.82 -20.26
C PRO A 325 -15.75 -8.73 -21.04
N ARG A 326 -16.27 -9.91 -21.43
CA ARG A 326 -15.60 -11.07 -22.06
C ARG A 326 -14.95 -12.11 -21.12
N ALA A 327 -15.22 -12.12 -19.81
CA ALA A 327 -14.66 -13.12 -18.90
C ALA A 327 -15.37 -13.26 -17.55
N ARG A 328 -15.54 -14.52 -17.10
CA ARG A 328 -15.85 -14.84 -15.70
C ARG A 328 -14.54 -14.82 -14.91
N ALA A 329 -14.41 -13.97 -13.90
CA ALA A 329 -13.22 -13.91 -13.07
C ALA A 329 -13.58 -13.98 -11.58
N VAL A 330 -12.92 -14.88 -10.86
CA VAL A 330 -12.95 -14.86 -9.39
C VAL A 330 -11.94 -13.80 -8.95
N ALA A 331 -12.37 -12.83 -8.14
CA ALA A 331 -11.46 -11.84 -7.58
C ALA A 331 -10.57 -12.52 -6.51
N ALA A 332 -9.47 -13.15 -6.93
CA ALA A 332 -8.55 -13.84 -6.03
C ALA A 332 -7.89 -12.93 -4.99
N SER A 333 -7.93 -11.61 -5.21
CA SER A 333 -7.21 -10.61 -4.43
C SER A 333 -7.93 -10.08 -3.20
N GLY A 334 -9.08 -10.62 -2.79
CA GLY A 334 -9.90 -10.01 -1.74
C GLY A 334 -10.25 -8.54 -2.06
N ALA A 335 -10.80 -7.84 -1.07
CA ALA A 335 -11.26 -6.46 -1.23
C ALA A 335 -10.13 -5.48 -1.65
N PHE A 336 -8.95 -5.58 -1.03
CA PHE A 336 -7.90 -4.55 -1.13
C PHE A 336 -6.55 -5.06 -1.68
N GLY A 337 -6.50 -6.25 -2.28
CA GLY A 337 -5.30 -6.79 -2.91
C GLY A 337 -4.85 -8.10 -2.26
N GLU A 338 -4.13 -8.94 -3.00
CA GLU A 338 -3.63 -10.20 -2.48
C GLU A 338 -2.69 -9.93 -1.29
N ALA A 339 -3.08 -10.35 -0.09
CA ALA A 339 -2.08 -10.64 0.94
C ALA A 339 -1.27 -11.84 0.44
N SER A 340 -0.08 -11.53 -0.05
CA SER A 340 0.95 -12.43 -0.54
C SER A 340 1.00 -13.75 0.26
N GLY A 341 0.50 -14.85 -0.33
CA GLY A 341 0.58 -16.21 0.25
C GLY A 341 -0.72 -16.80 0.84
N ALA A 342 -1.80 -16.02 0.91
CA ALA A 342 -3.15 -16.57 1.10
C ALA A 342 -3.76 -16.85 -0.28
N GLY A 343 -4.55 -17.92 -0.42
CA GLY A 343 -5.24 -18.28 -1.65
C GLY A 343 -6.33 -17.28 -2.03
N LEU A 344 -7.54 -17.77 -2.33
CA LEU A 344 -8.71 -16.91 -2.48
C LEU A 344 -8.92 -16.14 -1.16
N GLN A 345 -9.01 -14.82 -1.22
CA GLN A 345 -9.35 -13.98 -0.07
C GLN A 345 -10.79 -13.53 -0.14
N PRO A 346 -11.55 -13.62 0.96
CA PRO A 346 -12.93 -13.16 0.95
C PRO A 346 -12.97 -11.64 0.88
N VAL A 347 -14.05 -11.15 0.30
CA VAL A 347 -14.33 -9.73 0.15
C VAL A 347 -14.95 -9.20 1.44
N LEU A 348 -15.84 -9.97 2.07
CA LEU A 348 -16.38 -9.70 3.40
C LEU A 348 -15.88 -10.80 4.35
N HIS A 349 -15.15 -10.40 5.38
CA HIS A 349 -14.61 -11.32 6.37
C HIS A 349 -15.54 -11.41 7.58
N ARG A 350 -15.75 -12.63 8.07
CA ARG A 350 -16.36 -12.89 9.38
C ARG A 350 -17.71 -12.19 9.59
N VAL A 351 -18.61 -12.41 8.63
CA VAL A 351 -19.96 -11.85 8.65
C VAL A 351 -20.89 -12.78 9.44
N THR A 352 -21.72 -12.18 10.30
CA THR A 352 -22.72 -12.89 11.12
C THR A 352 -24.00 -13.20 10.35
N ASP A 353 -24.44 -12.29 9.48
CA ASP A 353 -25.68 -12.38 8.72
C ASP A 353 -25.41 -12.50 7.20
N VAL A 354 -24.96 -13.68 6.78
CA VAL A 354 -24.65 -13.94 5.36
C VAL A 354 -25.90 -14.17 4.51
N ASP A 355 -27.00 -14.63 5.10
CA ASP A 355 -28.23 -14.90 4.36
C ASP A 355 -28.86 -13.60 3.85
N SER A 356 -28.89 -12.54 4.67
CA SER A 356 -29.29 -11.20 4.21
C SER A 356 -28.37 -10.68 3.11
N VAL A 357 -27.05 -10.85 3.26
CA VAL A 357 -26.09 -10.43 2.22
C VAL A 357 -26.35 -11.15 0.91
N ARG A 358 -26.60 -12.46 0.93
CA ARG A 358 -26.95 -13.22 -0.27
C ARG A 358 -28.26 -12.77 -0.87
N GLN A 359 -29.29 -12.54 -0.06
CA GLN A 359 -30.58 -12.09 -0.55
C GLN A 359 -30.48 -10.72 -1.22
N ILE A 360 -29.68 -9.81 -0.66
CA ILE A 360 -29.46 -8.47 -1.22
C ILE A 360 -28.60 -8.55 -2.49
N LEU A 361 -27.55 -9.37 -2.51
CA LEU A 361 -26.60 -9.43 -3.63
C LEU A 361 -26.99 -10.39 -4.74
N ARG A 362 -28.06 -11.17 -4.60
CA ARG A 362 -28.58 -12.00 -5.69
C ARG A 362 -28.86 -11.12 -6.92
N PRO A 363 -28.33 -11.50 -8.10
CA PRO A 363 -28.73 -10.84 -9.33
C PRO A 363 -30.25 -11.00 -9.50
N ALA A 364 -30.93 -9.89 -9.79
CA ALA A 364 -32.33 -9.90 -10.16
C ALA A 364 -32.52 -10.59 -11.52
#